data_AF-A0A497LND5-F1
#
_entry.id   AF-A0A497LND5-F1
#
_cell.length_a   1.000
_cell.length_b   1.000
_cell.length_c   1.000
_cell.angle_alpha   90.00
_cell.angle_beta   90.00
_cell.angle_gamma   90.00
#
_symmetry.space_group_name_H-M   'P 1'
#
loop_
_entity.id
_entity.type
_entity.pdbx_description
1 polymer ?
#
loop_
_entity_poly.entity_id
_entity_poly.type
_entity_poly.pdbx_seq_one_letter_code
_entity_poly.pdbx_strand_id
1 'polypeptide(L)' 'MTVWRLLKLETHDAFMNMAIDEAVLTARIKNLVPNTLRFYRWKPSAVSIGRFQNIQNEVLLDNCK' A
#
# COMPACT_ATOMS: atom_id res chain seq x y z
N MET A 1 -15.31 20.53 -11.56
CA MET A 1 -14.19 19.98 -10.77
C MET A 1 -14.57 18.56 -10.35
N THR A 2 -13.69 17.57 -10.52
CA THR A 2 -13.94 16.20 -10.05
C THR A 2 -13.55 16.09 -8.57
N VAL A 3 -14.45 15.60 -7.73
CA VAL A 3 -14.21 15.44 -6.29
C VAL A 3 -13.32 14.21 -6.06
N TRP A 4 -12.23 14.39 -5.32
CA TRP A 4 -11.35 13.29 -4.91
C TRP A 4 -11.86 12.65 -3.62
N ARG A 5 -11.66 11.34 -3.47
CA ARG A 5 -11.90 10.61 -2.23
C ARG A 5 -10.66 10.67 -1.35
N LEU A 6 -10.82 11.12 -0.12
CA LEU A 6 -9.79 11.04 0.91
C LEU A 6 -10.05 9.84 1.82
N LEU A 7 -9.13 8.89 1.85
CA LEU A 7 -9.07 7.87 2.90
C LEU A 7 -8.17 8.41 4.02
N LYS A 8 -8.77 8.58 5.20
CA LYS A 8 -8.08 9.10 6.38
C LYS A 8 -7.00 8.14 6.84
N LEU A 9 -6.10 8.65 7.70
CA LEU A 9 -5.03 7.87 8.26
C LEU A 9 -5.56 6.66 9.02
N GLU A 10 -5.18 5.47 8.56
CA GLU A 10 -5.41 4.20 9.25
C GLU A 10 -4.08 3.45 9.41
N THR A 11 -4.03 2.53 10.37
CA THR A 11 -2.84 1.69 10.62
C THR A 11 -3.25 0.23 10.51
N HIS A 12 -2.60 -0.49 9.59
CA HIS A 12 -2.79 -1.93 9.36
C HIS A 12 -1.42 -2.61 9.24
N ASP A 13 -1.38 -3.94 9.13
CA ASP A 13 -0.15 -4.64 8.76
C ASP A 13 0.23 -4.39 7.27
N ALA A 14 1.44 -4.80 6.88
CA ALA A 14 1.93 -4.57 5.53
C ALA A 14 1.08 -5.27 4.46
N PHE A 15 0.61 -6.50 4.72
CA PHE A 15 -0.18 -7.28 3.78
C PHE A 15 -1.51 -6.60 3.47
N MET A 16 -2.23 -6.17 4.51
CA MET A 16 -3.50 -5.45 4.40
C MET A 16 -3.32 -4.12 3.68
N ASN A 17 -2.26 -3.36 3.96
CA ASN A 17 -2.02 -2.10 3.27
C ASN A 17 -1.76 -2.29 1.77
N MET A 18 -1.00 -3.32 1.37
CA MET A 18 -0.81 -3.65 -0.05
C MET A 18 -2.12 -4.10 -0.71
N ALA A 19 -2.93 -4.92 -0.02
CA ALA A 19 -4.23 -5.36 -0.53
C ALA A 19 -5.19 -4.18 -0.74
N ILE A 20 -5.23 -3.22 0.18
CA ILE A 20 -6.04 -2.00 0.04
C ILE A 20 -5.56 -1.17 -1.16
N ASP A 21 -4.26 -0.99 -1.33
CA ASP A 21 -3.71 -0.21 -2.45
C ASP A 21 -4.06 -0.86 -3.80
N GLU A 22 -3.95 -2.18 -3.92
CA GLU A 22 -4.37 -2.92 -5.12
C GLU A 22 -5.88 -2.85 -5.37
N ALA A 23 -6.70 -2.96 -4.32
CA ALA A 23 -8.15 -2.84 -4.43
C ALA A 23 -8.56 -1.44 -4.90
N VAL A 24 -7.94 -0.39 -4.37
CA VAL A 24 -8.18 1.00 -4.79
C VAL A 24 -7.77 1.19 -6.25
N LEU A 25 -6.59 0.71 -6.66
CA LEU A 25 -6.12 0.77 -8.04
C LEU A 25 -7.10 0.08 -8.99
N THR A 26 -7.50 -1.15 -8.67
CA THR A 26 -8.42 -1.97 -9.47
C THR A 26 -9.79 -1.30 -9.59
N ALA A 27 -10.33 -0.77 -8.49
CA ALA A 27 -11.59 -0.06 -8.50
C ALA A 27 -11.53 1.23 -9.34
N ARG A 28 -10.40 1.95 -9.31
CA ARG A 28 -10.21 3.17 -10.13
C ARG A 28 -10.13 2.80 -11.62
N ILE A 29 -9.37 1.76 -11.98
CA ILE A 29 -9.29 1.27 -13.37
C ILE A 29 -10.70 0.97 -13.92
N LYS A 30 -11.57 0.38 -13.09
CA LYS A 30 -12.97 0.09 -13.42
C LYS A 30 -13.93 1.29 -13.29
N ASN A 31 -13.43 2.48 -12.98
CA ASN A 31 -14.20 3.70 -12.72
C ASN A 31 -15.29 3.56 -11.64
N LEU A 32 -15.11 2.64 -10.68
CA LEU A 32 -16.06 2.43 -9.58
C LEU A 32 -15.90 3.43 -8.44
N VAL A 33 -14.74 4.12 -8.39
CA VAL A 33 -14.38 5.09 -7.36
C VAL A 33 -13.68 6.29 -8.01
N PRO A 34 -13.77 7.49 -7.42
CA PRO A 34 -13.01 8.64 -7.89
C PRO A 34 -11.51 8.50 -7.57
N ASN A 35 -10.71 9.42 -8.09
CA ASN A 35 -9.30 9.56 -7.70
C ASN A 35 -9.19 9.61 -6.17
N THR A 36 -8.29 8.80 -5.62
CA THR A 36 -8.20 8.55 -4.19
C THR A 36 -6.85 9.02 -3.66
N LEU A 37 -6.86 9.86 -2.63
CA LEU A 37 -5.70 10.13 -1.78
C LEU A 37 -5.86 9.30 -0.50
N ARG A 38 -4.84 8.54 -0.14
CA ARG A 38 -4.86 7.65 1.02
C ARG A 38 -3.64 7.93 1.90
N PHE A 39 -3.87 8.07 3.20
CA PHE A 39 -2.82 8.09 4.21
C PHE A 39 -2.85 6.78 4.99
N TYR A 40 -1.69 6.17 5.23
CA TYR A 40 -1.61 4.96 6.04
C TYR A 40 -0.28 4.84 6.78
N ARG A 41 -0.26 4.00 7.81
CA ARG A 41 0.93 3.54 8.52
C ARG A 41 0.92 2.02 8.64
N TRP A 42 2.09 1.46 8.88
CA TRP A 42 2.26 0.03 9.16
C TRP A 42 2.46 -0.21 10.64
N LYS A 43 1.83 -1.27 11.15
CA LYS A 43 2.14 -1.86 12.45
C LYS A 43 1.97 -3.38 12.36
N PRO A 44 3.01 -4.19 12.63
CA PRO A 44 4.39 -3.79 12.96
C PRO A 44 5.10 -3.09 11.79
N SER A 45 6.31 -2.56 12.03
CA SER A 45 7.19 -2.06 10.97
C SER A 45 7.47 -3.17 9.96
N ALA A 46 7.52 -2.84 8.67
CA ALA A 46 7.83 -3.79 7.62
C ALA A 46 8.68 -3.13 6.53
N VAL A 47 9.36 -3.94 5.73
CA VAL A 47 10.10 -3.51 4.56
C VAL A 47 9.30 -3.87 3.31
N SER A 48 8.98 -2.89 2.47
CA SER A 48 8.47 -3.15 1.12
C SER A 48 9.59 -3.16 0.11
N ILE A 49 9.49 -4.08 -0.85
CA ILE A 49 10.34 -4.11 -2.03
C ILE A 49 9.50 -3.87 -3.28
N GLY A 50 10.10 -3.26 -4.29
CA GLY A 50 9.51 -3.10 -5.61
C GLY A 50 9.35 -4.43 -6.34
N ARG A 51 8.41 -4.48 -7.28
CA ARG A 51 8.05 -5.70 -8.04
C ARG A 51 9.23 -6.42 -8.69
N PHE A 52 10.26 -5.68 -9.08
CA PHE A 52 11.43 -6.23 -9.78
C PHE A 52 12.69 -6.29 -8.90
N GLN A 53 12.57 -6.02 -7.60
CA GLN A 53 13.68 -6.12 -6.66
C GLN A 53 13.80 -7.54 -6.11
N ASN A 54 15.03 -8.01 -5.96
CA ASN A 54 15.31 -9.29 -5.29
C ASN A 54 15.52 -9.04 -3.80
N ILE A 55 14.66 -9.62 -2.96
CA ILE A 55 14.68 -9.40 -1.51
C ILE A 55 16.05 -9.70 -0.86
N GLN A 56 16.78 -10.70 -1.38
CA GLN A 56 18.07 -11.10 -0.84
C GLN A 56 19.18 -10.06 -1.07
N ASN A 57 19.00 -9.17 -2.06
CA ASN A 57 19.98 -8.14 -2.41
C ASN A 57 19.67 -6.80 -1.76
N GLU A 58 18.39 -6.53 -1.47
CA GLU A 58 17.93 -5.23 -0.99
C GLU A 58 17.72 -5.18 0.53
N VAL A 59 17.50 -6.34 1.17
CA VAL A 59 17.06 -6.41 2.57
C VAL A 59 17.94 -7.37 3.35
N LEU A 60 18.46 -6.90 4.49
CA LEU A 60 19.12 -7.74 5.49
C LEU A 60 18.06 -8.54 6.27
N LEU A 61 17.60 -9.65 5.68
CA LEU A 61 16.48 -10.44 6.19
C LEU A 61 16.64 -10.91 7.64
N ASP A 62 17.86 -11.17 8.09
CA ASP A 62 18.13 -11.60 9.47
C ASP A 62 17.73 -10.55 10.51
N ASN A 63 17.74 -9.26 10.13
CA ASN A 63 17.32 -8.15 11.00
C ASN A 63 15.80 -7.92 10.96
N CYS A 64 15.05 -8.67 10.14
CA CYS A 64 13.61 -8.50 9.94
C CYS A 64 12.77 -9.63 10.58
N LYS A 65 13.39 -10.47 11.42
CA LYS A 65 12.73 -11.55 12.17
C LYS A 65 12.04 -11.04 13.43
#